data_AF-A0A3M5X509-F1
#
_entry.id   AF-A0A3M5X509-F1
#
_cell.length_a   1.000
_cell.length_b   1.000
_cell.length_c   1.000
_cell.angle_alpha   90.00
_cell.angle_beta   90.00
_cell.angle_gamma   90.00
#
_symmetry.space_group_name_H-M   'P 1'
#
loop_
_entity.id
_entity.type
_entity.pdbx_description
1 polymer ?
#
loop_
_entity_poly.entity_id
_entity_poly.type
_entity_poly.pdbx_seq_one_letter_code
_entity_poly.pdbx_strand_id
1 'polypeptide(L)'
;MAIKTPIMFYTSGHLFVFEYFFWCLKLNDSKVTVMMLRSAERELKLLHREVEIRHDPFVEDFNMTLAQPHSKSVRLNGLATCLRLENVYWNILSGIASSNECSVNAVLSYIDREVHLRYGGVKNFSGLIRVVCVAHLLKGDCLENSHA
;
A
#
# COMPACT_ATOMS: atom_id res chain seq x y z
N MET A 1 19.50 33.86 -15.66
CA MET A 1 18.96 33.09 -16.80
C MET A 1 20.09 32.28 -17.41
N ALA A 2 20.18 31.00 -17.04
CA ALA A 2 20.90 29.97 -17.76
C ALA A 2 20.44 28.64 -17.17
N ILE A 3 19.61 27.95 -17.93
CA ILE A 3 19.12 26.61 -17.65
C ILE A 3 20.32 25.69 -17.88
N LYS A 4 20.79 24.99 -16.85
CA LYS A 4 21.78 23.91 -16.99
C LYS A 4 21.34 22.75 -16.13
N THR A 5 20.39 21.99 -16.67
CA THR A 5 20.13 20.60 -16.25
C THR A 5 21.40 19.78 -16.49
N PRO A 6 21.99 19.13 -15.48
CA PRO A 6 22.94 18.06 -15.73
C PRO A 6 22.17 16.79 -16.07
N ILE A 7 22.52 16.22 -17.21
CA ILE A 7 22.08 14.92 -17.72
C ILE A 7 22.64 13.85 -16.77
N MET A 8 21.76 13.06 -16.14
CA MET A 8 22.17 11.84 -15.43
C MET A 8 22.47 10.74 -16.45
N PHE A 9 23.72 10.28 -16.51
CA PHE A 9 24.05 8.99 -17.11
C PHE A 9 24.05 7.93 -16.02
N TYR A 10 23.19 6.92 -16.19
CA TYR A 10 23.00 5.83 -15.24
C TYR A 10 23.67 4.58 -15.80
N THR A 11 24.80 4.17 -15.24
CA THR A 11 25.31 2.81 -15.39
C THR A 11 25.73 2.28 -14.02
N SER A 12 25.13 1.15 -13.62
CA SER A 12 25.57 0.26 -12.54
C SER A 12 25.87 0.87 -11.16
N GLY A 13 24.96 1.70 -10.63
CA GLY A 13 24.63 1.66 -9.20
C GLY A 13 25.59 2.31 -8.20
N HIS A 14 26.46 3.25 -8.58
CA HIS A 14 27.22 4.03 -7.60
C HIS A 14 27.49 5.47 -8.08
N LEU A 15 27.07 6.47 -7.31
CA LEU A 15 27.35 7.89 -7.58
C LEU A 15 28.76 8.22 -7.08
N PHE A 16 29.74 8.28 -7.97
CA PHE A 16 31.09 8.77 -7.65
C PHE A 16 31.21 10.24 -8.03
N VAL A 17 31.35 11.12 -7.03
CA VAL A 17 31.87 12.48 -7.20
C VAL A 17 33.32 12.44 -6.77
N PHE A 18 34.24 12.31 -7.72
CA PHE A 18 35.67 12.47 -7.47
C PHE A 18 36.07 13.87 -7.94
N GLU A 19 36.56 14.69 -7.02
CA GLU A 19 37.78 15.50 -7.18
C GLU A 19 38.14 16.11 -5.81
N TYR A 20 39.36 15.78 -5.38
CA TYR A 20 40.05 16.29 -4.19
C TYR A 20 40.36 17.79 -4.37
N PHE A 21 40.44 18.58 -3.29
CA PHE A 21 41.63 19.41 -3.11
C PHE A 21 41.91 19.73 -1.64
N PHE A 22 43.17 19.47 -1.31
CA PHE A 22 43.81 19.43 -0.01
C PHE A 22 44.30 20.85 0.35
N TRP A 23 43.86 21.45 1.47
CA TRP A 23 44.55 22.63 2.02
C TRP A 23 44.41 22.72 3.56
N CYS A 24 45.52 22.43 4.25
CA CYS A 24 45.96 22.77 5.62
C CYS A 24 44.88 23.02 6.70
N LEU A 25 44.98 22.32 7.84
CA LEU A 25 45.76 22.83 8.97
C LEU A 25 45.89 21.77 10.09
N LYS A 26 47.13 21.56 10.51
CA LYS A 26 47.64 20.93 11.73
C LYS A 26 46.63 20.92 12.90
N LEU A 27 45.92 19.81 13.13
CA LEU A 27 45.01 19.67 14.27
C LEU A 27 45.03 18.22 14.76
N ASN A 28 45.55 18.03 15.98
CA ASN A 28 45.68 16.77 16.75
C ASN A 28 44.83 15.60 16.23
N ASP A 29 45.49 14.48 15.93
CA ASP A 29 44.90 13.21 15.49
C ASP A 29 43.66 12.80 16.31
N SER A 30 43.61 13.12 17.61
CA SER A 30 42.45 12.79 18.46
C SER A 30 41.17 13.58 18.14
N LYS A 31 41.24 14.79 17.58
CA LYS A 31 40.05 15.63 17.32
C LYS A 31 39.35 15.28 16.00
N VAL A 32 40.10 14.87 14.99
CA VAL A 32 39.56 14.46 13.67
C VAL A 32 38.73 13.19 13.83
N THR A 33 39.22 12.22 14.60
CA THR A 33 38.50 10.98 14.92
C THR A 33 37.20 11.24 15.68
N VAL A 34 37.19 12.19 16.63
CA VAL A 34 35.98 12.59 17.37
C VAL A 34 34.97 13.32 16.47
N MET A 35 35.43 14.14 15.52
CA MET A 35 34.54 14.79 14.54
C MET A 35 33.94 13.76 13.57
N MET A 36 34.73 12.81 13.06
CA MET A 36 34.23 11.72 12.22
C MET A 36 33.27 10.80 12.97
N LEU A 37 33.56 10.39 14.21
CA LEU A 37 32.66 9.59 15.05
C LEU A 37 31.33 10.31 15.29
N ARG A 38 31.35 11.61 15.64
CA ARG A 38 30.12 12.39 15.81
C ARG A 38 29.36 12.60 14.51
N SER A 39 30.04 12.63 13.36
CA SER A 39 29.41 12.71 12.04
C SER A 39 28.77 11.36 11.67
N ALA A 40 29.47 10.25 11.89
CA ALA A 40 28.97 8.90 11.71
C ALA A 40 27.79 8.59 12.66
N GLU A 41 27.85 9.02 13.92
CA GLU A 41 26.73 8.93 14.87
C GLU A 41 25.52 9.77 14.44
N ARG A 42 25.72 10.91 13.79
CA ARG A 42 24.63 11.73 13.23
C ARG A 42 24.02 11.09 11.98
N GLU A 43 24.83 10.55 11.09
CA GLU A 43 24.39 9.77 9.92
C GLU A 43 23.62 8.52 10.36
N LEU A 44 24.09 7.83 11.40
CA LEU A 44 23.42 6.66 11.99
C LEU A 44 22.11 7.05 12.69
N LYS A 45 22.04 8.24 13.32
CA LYS A 45 20.78 8.82 13.84
C LYS A 45 19.82 9.27 12.75
N LEU A 46 20.30 9.64 11.56
CA LEU A 46 19.44 9.96 10.41
C LEU A 46 18.91 8.68 9.75
N LEU A 47 19.69 7.60 9.76
CA LEU A 47 19.28 6.27 9.30
C LEU A 47 18.32 5.57 10.27
N HIS A 48 18.54 5.71 11.58
CA HIS A 48 17.61 5.30 12.65
C HIS A 48 16.65 6.44 13.03
N ARG A 49 16.03 7.09 12.03
CA ARG A 49 14.79 7.79 12.30
C ARG A 49 13.71 6.72 12.48
N GLU A 50 13.61 6.17 13.69
CA GLU A 50 12.50 5.31 14.07
C GLU A 50 11.21 6.05 13.71
N VAL A 51 10.49 5.52 12.72
CA VAL A 51 9.14 5.99 12.43
C VAL A 51 8.31 5.49 13.61
N GLU A 52 7.96 6.40 14.50
CA GLU A 52 7.04 6.11 15.60
C GLU A 52 5.64 5.86 15.01
N ILE A 53 5.36 4.60 14.65
CA ILE A 53 4.06 4.17 14.15
C ILE A 53 3.13 4.08 15.35
N ARG A 54 2.26 5.09 15.52
CA ARG A 54 1.31 5.17 16.64
C ARG A 54 0.25 4.07 16.65
N HIS A 55 -0.08 3.54 15.46
CA HIS A 55 -1.00 2.42 15.27
C HIS A 55 -0.31 1.43 14.34
N ASP A 56 0.27 0.36 14.91
CA ASP A 56 0.97 -0.64 14.11
C ASP A 56 -0.04 -1.41 13.24
N PRO A 57 0.03 -1.30 11.90
CA PRO A 57 -0.90 -1.96 11.00
C PRO A 57 -0.80 -3.50 11.02
N PHE A 58 0.21 -4.07 11.68
CA PHE A 58 0.40 -5.51 11.83
C PHE A 58 -0.03 -6.07 13.20
N VAL A 59 -0.37 -5.22 14.20
CA VAL A 59 -0.58 -5.67 15.59
C VAL A 59 -2.05 -5.91 15.94
N GLU A 60 -3.01 -5.33 15.21
CA GLU A 60 -4.44 -5.61 15.40
C GLU A 60 -4.94 -6.57 14.31
N ASP A 61 -5.12 -7.85 14.67
CA ASP A 61 -5.83 -8.90 13.93
C ASP A 61 -5.40 -9.21 12.48
N PHE A 62 -4.31 -8.61 11.99
CA PHE A 62 -3.80 -8.86 10.64
C PHE A 62 -3.15 -10.25 10.55
N ASN A 63 -3.83 -11.16 9.86
CA ASN A 63 -3.28 -12.47 9.51
C ASN A 63 -2.86 -12.49 8.02
N MET A 64 -1.63 -12.93 7.73
CA MET A 64 -1.11 -13.03 6.36
C MET A 64 -1.99 -13.89 5.43
N THR A 65 -2.78 -14.82 5.98
CA THR A 65 -3.78 -15.59 5.21
C THR A 65 -4.85 -14.72 4.57
N LEU A 66 -5.17 -13.55 5.14
CA LEU A 66 -6.13 -12.59 4.61
C LEU A 66 -5.64 -11.94 3.30
N ALA A 67 -4.32 -11.80 3.14
CA ALA A 67 -3.69 -11.25 1.94
C ALA A 67 -3.48 -12.31 0.83
N GLN A 68 -3.72 -13.59 1.11
CA GLN A 68 -3.54 -14.64 0.12
C GLN A 68 -4.58 -14.51 -1.00
N PRO A 69 -4.14 -14.50 -2.27
CA PRO A 69 -5.04 -14.42 -3.40
C PRO A 69 -5.75 -15.76 -3.62
N HIS A 70 -7.07 -15.70 -3.74
CA HIS A 70 -7.92 -16.86 -3.90
C HIS A 70 -8.86 -16.69 -5.10
N SER A 71 -8.81 -17.65 -6.02
CA SER A 71 -9.62 -17.65 -7.23
C SER A 71 -10.87 -18.49 -7.05
N LYS A 72 -12.05 -17.91 -7.29
CA LYS A 72 -13.33 -18.64 -7.31
C LYS A 72 -14.01 -18.46 -8.66
N SER A 73 -14.64 -19.54 -9.14
CA SER A 73 -15.54 -19.47 -10.28
C SER A 73 -16.91 -18.98 -9.81
N VAL A 74 -17.38 -17.86 -10.34
CA VAL A 74 -18.66 -17.25 -10.01
C VAL A 74 -19.51 -17.13 -11.27
N ARG A 75 -20.83 -17.07 -11.12
CA ARG A 75 -21.73 -16.84 -12.25
C ARG A 75 -22.19 -15.39 -12.25
N LEU A 76 -21.82 -14.64 -13.29
CA LEU A 76 -22.27 -13.27 -13.55
C LEU A 76 -23.17 -13.29 -14.79
N ASN A 77 -24.43 -12.86 -14.66
CA ASN A 77 -25.42 -12.89 -15.75
C ASN A 77 -25.53 -14.25 -16.47
N GLY A 78 -25.32 -15.36 -15.73
CA GLY A 78 -25.35 -16.72 -16.28
C GLY A 78 -24.03 -17.23 -16.84
N LEU A 79 -23.02 -16.37 -17.03
CA LEU A 79 -21.69 -16.73 -17.52
C LEU A 79 -20.74 -17.08 -16.36
N ALA A 80 -20.00 -18.18 -16.50
CA ALA A 80 -18.96 -18.53 -15.55
C ALA A 80 -17.75 -17.60 -15.73
N THR A 81 -17.39 -16.88 -14.68
CA THR A 81 -16.26 -15.95 -14.64
C THR A 81 -15.35 -16.32 -13.47
N CYS A 82 -14.05 -16.43 -13.72
CA CYS A 82 -13.06 -16.63 -12.67
C CYS A 82 -12.67 -15.29 -12.06
N LEU A 83 -12.93 -15.11 -10.77
CA LEU A 83 -12.49 -13.92 -10.03
C LEU A 83 -11.40 -14.29 -9.04
N ARG A 84 -10.29 -13.54 -9.09
CA ARG A 84 -9.16 -13.66 -8.16
C ARG A 84 -9.14 -12.46 -7.21
N LEU A 85 -9.44 -12.73 -5.95
CA LEU A 85 -9.49 -11.75 -4.87
C LEU A 85 -8.77 -12.29 -3.63
N GLU A 86 -8.26 -11.41 -2.81
CA GLU A 86 -7.65 -11.75 -1.53
C GLU A 86 -8.71 -12.28 -0.54
N ASN A 87 -8.32 -13.17 0.37
CA ASN A 87 -9.25 -13.81 1.32
C ASN A 87 -10.07 -12.80 2.14
N VAL A 88 -9.48 -11.65 2.51
CA VAL A 88 -10.19 -10.58 3.20
C VAL A 88 -11.43 -10.11 2.43
N TYR A 89 -11.34 -9.96 1.11
CA TYR A 89 -12.46 -9.50 0.31
C TYR A 89 -13.53 -10.58 0.17
N TRP A 90 -13.15 -11.85 0.10
CA TRP A 90 -14.12 -12.95 0.14
C TRP A 90 -14.88 -13.00 1.46
N ASN A 91 -14.21 -12.72 2.59
CA ASN A 91 -14.85 -12.66 3.90
C ASN A 91 -15.84 -11.49 3.98
N ILE A 92 -15.45 -10.29 3.51
CA ILE A 92 -16.33 -9.13 3.46
C ILE A 92 -17.56 -9.40 2.58
N LEU A 93 -17.36 -9.97 1.38
CA LEU A 93 -18.47 -10.36 0.49
C LEU A 93 -19.41 -11.36 1.15
N SER A 94 -18.88 -12.29 1.94
CA SER A 94 -19.67 -13.27 2.67
C SER A 94 -20.48 -12.60 3.78
N GLY A 95 -19.89 -11.65 4.51
CA GLY A 95 -20.61 -10.82 5.48
C GLY A 95 -21.75 -10.02 4.83
N ILE A 96 -21.49 -9.34 3.71
CA ILE A 96 -22.51 -8.62 2.94
C ILE A 96 -23.63 -9.57 2.51
N ALA A 97 -23.27 -10.75 2.01
CA ALA A 97 -24.25 -11.76 1.57
C ALA A 97 -25.13 -12.24 2.73
N SER A 98 -24.53 -12.51 3.89
CA SER A 98 -25.24 -12.88 5.12
C SER A 98 -26.19 -11.79 5.60
N SER A 99 -25.79 -10.52 5.61
CA SER A 99 -26.66 -9.40 6.00
C SER A 99 -27.85 -9.18 5.06
N ASN A 100 -27.74 -9.63 3.80
CA ASN A 100 -28.80 -9.52 2.79
C ASN A 100 -29.53 -10.85 2.57
N GLU A 101 -29.31 -11.86 3.42
CA GLU A 101 -29.91 -13.20 3.30
C GLU A 101 -29.77 -13.82 1.91
N CYS A 102 -28.63 -13.59 1.26
CA CYS A 102 -28.39 -14.00 -0.12
C CYS A 102 -27.02 -14.69 -0.27
N SER A 103 -26.74 -15.22 -1.47
CA SER A 103 -25.43 -15.82 -1.76
C SER A 103 -24.44 -14.78 -2.27
N VAL A 104 -23.14 -15.04 -2.09
CA VAL A 104 -22.07 -14.19 -2.65
C VAL A 104 -22.23 -14.02 -4.17
N ASN A 105 -22.66 -15.06 -4.89
CA ASN A 105 -22.92 -14.95 -6.33
C ASN A 105 -24.06 -13.98 -6.66
N ALA A 106 -25.08 -13.89 -5.81
CA ALA A 106 -26.18 -12.94 -5.98
C ALA A 106 -25.70 -11.50 -5.78
N VAL A 107 -24.87 -11.25 -4.75
CA VAL A 107 -24.24 -9.94 -4.51
C VAL A 107 -23.39 -9.53 -5.71
N LEU A 108 -22.52 -10.43 -6.19
CA LEU A 108 -21.65 -10.14 -7.34
C LEU A 108 -22.46 -9.88 -8.62
N SER A 109 -23.50 -10.67 -8.88
CA SER A 109 -24.39 -10.47 -10.03
C SER A 109 -25.16 -9.15 -9.94
N TYR A 110 -25.56 -8.75 -8.73
CA TYR A 110 -26.19 -7.45 -8.52
C TYR A 110 -25.23 -6.30 -8.84
N ILE A 111 -23.99 -6.34 -8.33
CA ILE A 111 -22.98 -5.31 -8.60
C ILE A 111 -22.67 -5.23 -10.09
N ASP A 112 -22.50 -6.37 -10.75
CA ASP A 112 -22.23 -6.46 -12.19
C ASP A 112 -23.35 -5.83 -13.03
N ARG A 113 -24.61 -6.14 -12.71
CA ARG A 113 -25.77 -5.52 -13.35
C ARG A 113 -25.85 -4.01 -13.10
N GLU A 114 -25.66 -3.56 -11.86
CA GLU A 114 -25.74 -2.14 -11.52
C GLU A 114 -24.66 -1.31 -12.23
N VAL A 115 -23.41 -1.82 -12.29
CA VAL A 115 -22.34 -1.11 -12.99
C VAL A 115 -22.58 -1.12 -14.51
N HIS A 116 -23.15 -2.21 -15.04
CA HIS A 116 -23.53 -2.28 -16.44
C HIS A 116 -24.60 -1.26 -16.80
N LEU A 117 -25.66 -1.15 -15.99
CA LEU A 117 -26.78 -0.25 -16.22
C LEU A 117 -26.41 1.23 -16.05
N ARG A 118 -25.60 1.57 -15.03
CA ARG A 118 -25.30 2.98 -14.69
C ARG A 118 -24.10 3.56 -15.42
N TYR A 119 -23.09 2.73 -15.70
CA TYR A 119 -21.80 3.19 -16.22
C TYR A 119 -21.39 2.52 -17.54
N GLY A 120 -22.26 1.68 -18.11
CA GLY A 120 -21.95 0.92 -19.33
C GLY A 120 -21.02 -0.27 -19.08
N GLY A 121 -20.80 -0.65 -17.83
CA GLY A 121 -19.95 -1.77 -17.43
C GLY A 121 -18.56 -1.34 -16.96
N VAL A 122 -17.75 -2.33 -16.58
CA VAL A 122 -16.39 -2.11 -16.06
C VAL A 122 -15.42 -3.09 -16.70
N LYS A 123 -14.24 -2.61 -17.08
CA LYS A 123 -13.17 -3.46 -17.64
C LYS A 123 -12.49 -4.32 -16.56
N ASN A 124 -12.35 -3.77 -15.35
CA ASN A 124 -11.74 -4.45 -14.21
C ASN A 124 -12.76 -4.68 -13.08
N PHE A 125 -13.60 -5.70 -13.26
CA PHE A 125 -14.59 -6.08 -12.25
C PHE A 125 -13.94 -6.45 -10.91
N SER A 126 -12.78 -7.13 -10.93
CA SER A 126 -12.07 -7.48 -9.68
C SER A 126 -11.60 -6.27 -8.87
N GLY A 127 -11.19 -5.19 -9.55
CA GLY A 127 -10.82 -3.93 -8.90
C GLY A 127 -12.03 -3.23 -8.31
N LEU A 128 -13.16 -3.24 -9.04
CA LEU A 128 -14.43 -2.70 -8.55
C LEU A 128 -14.86 -3.38 -7.25
N ILE A 129 -14.81 -4.72 -7.19
CA ILE A 129 -15.20 -5.46 -5.99
C ILE A 129 -14.36 -5.07 -4.77
N ARG A 130 -13.04 -4.90 -4.93
CA ARG A 130 -12.18 -4.43 -3.83
C ARG A 130 -12.62 -3.06 -3.30
N VAL A 131 -12.90 -2.12 -4.20
CA VAL A 131 -13.39 -0.78 -3.84
C VAL A 131 -14.75 -0.86 -3.14
N VAL A 132 -15.68 -1.68 -3.64
CA VAL A 132 -17.00 -1.88 -3.01
C VAL A 132 -16.86 -2.43 -1.60
N CYS A 133 -15.99 -3.41 -1.38
CA CYS A 133 -15.76 -3.96 -0.05
C CYS A 133 -15.20 -2.91 0.92
N VAL A 134 -14.19 -2.13 0.51
CA VAL A 134 -13.63 -1.06 1.36
C VAL A 134 -14.67 0.03 1.64
N ALA A 135 -15.42 0.46 0.63
CA ALA A 135 -16.48 1.45 0.81
C ALA A 135 -17.60 0.96 1.75
N HIS A 136 -17.90 -0.35 1.74
CA HIS A 136 -18.86 -0.94 2.66
C HIS A 136 -18.38 -0.88 4.11
N LEU A 137 -17.12 -1.22 4.38
CA LEU A 137 -16.54 -1.16 5.73
C LEU A 137 -16.48 0.28 6.26
N LEU A 138 -16.00 1.22 5.45
CA LEU A 138 -15.94 2.64 5.82
C LEU A 138 -17.32 3.20 6.20
N LYS A 139 -18.39 2.71 5.56
CA LYS A 139 -19.76 3.09 5.91
C LYS A 139 -20.21 2.50 7.26
N GLY A 140 -19.80 1.27 7.58
CA GLY A 140 -20.08 0.64 8.87
C GLY A 140 -19.45 1.39 10.03
N ASP A 141 -18.19 1.78 9.89
CA ASP A 141 -17.44 2.52 10.91
C ASP A 141 -18.08 3.89 11.22
N CYS A 142 -18.67 4.56 10.21
CA CYS A 142 -19.39 5.83 10.43
C CYS A 142 -20.69 5.67 11.25
N LEU A 143 -21.32 4.50 11.23
CA LEU A 143 -22.58 4.25 11.95
C LEU A 143 -22.34 3.87 13.42
N GLU A 144 -21.24 3.19 13.74
CA GLU A 144 -20.92 2.84 15.13
C GLU A 144 -20.39 4.04 15.95
N ASN A 145 -19.72 5.00 15.32
CA ASN A 145 -19.19 6.19 15.99
C ASN A 145 -20.25 7.26 16.34
N SER A 146 -21.53 7.04 16.01
CA SER A 146 -22.64 7.98 16.31
C SER A 146 -23.41 7.65 17.60
N HIS A 147 -23.00 6.60 18.33
CA HIS A 147 -23.64 6.15 19.58
C HIS A 147 -22.71 6.25 20.82
N ALA A 148 -21.67 7.09 20.76
CA ALA A 148 -20.86 7.46 21.93
C ALA A 148 -21.43 8.67 22.67
#